data_AF-A0A7W8AEZ7-F1
#
_entry.id   AF-A0A7W8AEZ7-F1
#
_cell.length_a   1.000
_cell.length_b   1.000
_cell.length_c   1.000
_cell.angle_alpha   90.00
_cell.angle_beta   90.00
_cell.angle_gamma   90.00
#
_symmetry.space_group_name_H-M   'P 1'
#
loop_
_entity.id
_entity.type
_entity.pdbx_description
1 polymer ?
#
loop_
_entity_poly.entity_id
_entity_poly.type
_entity_poly.pdbx_seq_one_letter_code
_entity_poly.pdbx_strand_id
1 'polypeptide(L)'
;MRTLQHRITTDTRYVLAGFPVTVIAFVLVVAGVAAGLGSAVAFVGLPVLAATAVLARKFADAERTALPGVTGQAFSRPEYPRAPVGAGWFRRAMTPIANGQAFLDLVHAIVALPFAIVSFVLTAVWWAGAIAGLTFPIYGWALAKIPGLDGGLPALLGLGDGDGVFVAFNTAAGLMFALTLPAVVRIAATLKASLAQALLTRPAPLRQPVRHPYEESVLAA
;
A
#
# COMPACT_ATOMS: atom_id res chain seq x y z
N MET A 1 6.55 25.72 -4.04
CA MET A 1 5.32 25.33 -3.32
C MET A 1 4.45 24.29 -4.06
N ARG A 2 4.27 24.39 -5.39
CA ARG A 2 3.48 23.41 -6.20
C ARG A 2 3.92 21.94 -6.06
N THR A 3 5.20 21.68 -5.81
CA THR A 3 5.75 20.32 -5.66
C THR A 3 5.36 19.62 -4.36
N LEU A 4 5.19 20.37 -3.26
CA LEU A 4 4.81 19.82 -1.95
C LEU A 4 3.34 19.43 -1.90
N GLN A 5 2.46 20.31 -2.39
CA GLN A 5 1.02 20.02 -2.46
C GLN A 5 0.75 18.79 -3.33
N HIS A 6 1.35 18.74 -4.52
CA HIS A 6 1.19 17.59 -5.40
C HIS A 6 1.67 16.29 -4.75
N ARG A 7 2.78 16.33 -3.98
CA ARG A 7 3.30 15.17 -3.26
C ARG A 7 2.37 14.72 -2.15
N ILE A 8 1.88 15.64 -1.31
CA ILE A 8 0.94 15.32 -0.22
C ILE A 8 -0.35 14.71 -0.79
N THR A 9 -0.89 15.29 -1.86
CA THR A 9 -2.10 14.75 -2.52
C THR A 9 -1.85 13.37 -3.10
N THR A 10 -0.70 13.14 -3.71
CA THR A 10 -0.33 11.83 -4.29
C THR A 10 -0.17 10.77 -3.20
N ASP A 11 0.59 11.08 -2.15
CA ASP A 11 0.86 10.15 -1.03
C ASP A 11 -0.45 9.86 -0.25
N THR A 12 -1.28 10.88 0.00
CA THR A 12 -2.59 10.71 0.65
C THR A 12 -3.52 9.84 -0.19
N ARG A 13 -3.64 10.12 -1.50
CA ARG A 13 -4.48 9.32 -2.40
C ARG A 13 -3.99 7.87 -2.45
N TYR A 14 -2.69 7.66 -2.53
CA TYR A 14 -2.09 6.32 -2.60
C TYR A 14 -2.38 5.48 -1.34
N VAL A 15 -2.33 6.10 -0.16
CA VAL A 15 -2.63 5.41 1.09
C VAL A 15 -4.14 5.18 1.26
N LEU A 16 -4.95 6.23 1.08
CA LEU A 16 -6.40 6.14 1.30
C LEU A 16 -7.11 5.26 0.27
N ALA A 17 -6.79 5.41 -1.02
CA ALA A 17 -7.38 4.57 -2.08
C ALA A 17 -6.74 3.17 -2.14
N GLY A 18 -5.52 3.02 -1.66
CA GLY A 18 -4.83 1.74 -1.63
C GLY A 18 -5.45 0.76 -0.64
N PHE A 19 -5.93 1.24 0.52
CA PHE A 19 -6.55 0.39 1.54
C PHE A 19 -7.72 -0.46 1.05
N PRO A 20 -8.80 0.11 0.46
CA PRO A 20 -9.92 -0.72 -0.02
C PRO A 20 -9.50 -1.72 -1.09
N VAL A 21 -8.54 -1.34 -1.96
CA VAL A 21 -7.98 -2.25 -2.97
C VAL A 21 -7.26 -3.42 -2.32
N THR A 22 -6.42 -3.16 -1.30
CA THR A 22 -5.70 -4.22 -0.57
C THR A 22 -6.65 -5.13 0.20
N VAL A 23 -7.73 -4.60 0.79
CA VAL A 23 -8.76 -5.41 1.46
C VAL A 23 -9.43 -6.37 0.47
N ILE A 24 -9.86 -5.86 -0.69
CA ILE A 24 -10.48 -6.68 -1.73
C ILE A 24 -9.49 -7.76 -2.22
N ALA A 25 -8.23 -7.38 -2.44
CA ALA A 25 -7.18 -8.31 -2.86
C ALA A 25 -6.97 -9.43 -1.83
N PHE A 26 -6.87 -9.08 -0.55
CA PHE A 26 -6.73 -10.02 0.55
C PHE A 26 -7.89 -11.03 0.58
N VAL A 27 -9.12 -10.54 0.59
CA VAL A 27 -10.32 -11.40 0.68
C VAL A 27 -10.38 -12.36 -0.49
N LEU A 28 -10.20 -11.87 -1.73
CA LEU A 28 -10.28 -12.69 -2.92
C LEU A 28 -9.13 -13.70 -3.01
N VAL A 29 -7.92 -13.31 -2.63
CA VAL A 29 -6.75 -14.21 -2.65
C VAL A 29 -6.87 -15.29 -1.58
N VAL A 30 -7.22 -14.94 -0.35
CA VAL A 30 -7.39 -15.92 0.73
C VAL A 30 -8.51 -16.89 0.41
N ALA A 31 -9.68 -16.40 -0.03
CA ALA A 31 -10.79 -17.25 -0.44
C ALA A 31 -10.43 -18.15 -1.63
N GLY A 32 -9.75 -17.60 -2.65
CA GLY A 32 -9.33 -18.34 -3.83
C GLY A 32 -8.28 -19.42 -3.53
N VAL A 33 -7.31 -19.12 -2.66
CA VAL A 33 -6.32 -20.10 -2.20
C VAL A 33 -6.98 -21.19 -1.36
N ALA A 34 -7.85 -20.83 -0.41
CA ALA A 34 -8.56 -21.80 0.41
C ALA A 34 -9.46 -22.73 -0.43
N ALA A 35 -10.25 -22.15 -1.35
CA ALA A 35 -11.11 -22.90 -2.26
C ALA A 35 -10.28 -23.78 -3.22
N GLY A 36 -9.19 -23.24 -3.76
CA GLY A 36 -8.32 -23.95 -4.69
C GLY A 36 -7.56 -25.11 -4.05
N LEU A 37 -7.06 -24.94 -2.82
CA LEU A 37 -6.43 -26.03 -2.06
C LEU A 37 -7.48 -27.07 -1.62
N GLY A 38 -8.65 -26.65 -1.15
CA GLY A 38 -9.72 -27.56 -0.72
C GLY A 38 -10.30 -28.40 -1.86
N SER A 39 -10.38 -27.84 -3.07
CA SER A 39 -10.86 -28.55 -4.27
C SER A 39 -9.75 -29.20 -5.11
N ALA A 40 -8.49 -29.14 -4.66
CA ALA A 40 -7.36 -29.75 -5.36
C ALA A 40 -7.50 -31.28 -5.46
N VAL A 41 -8.11 -31.90 -4.44
CA VAL A 41 -8.41 -33.35 -4.41
C VAL A 41 -9.28 -33.78 -5.59
N ALA A 42 -10.17 -32.90 -6.06
CA ALA A 42 -11.06 -33.15 -7.18
C ALA A 42 -10.47 -32.74 -8.54
N PHE A 43 -9.18 -32.38 -8.61
CA PHE A 43 -8.49 -31.78 -9.79
C PHE A 43 -9.05 -30.42 -10.26
N VAL A 44 -10.24 -30.00 -9.81
CA VAL A 44 -10.86 -28.69 -10.09
C VAL A 44 -10.14 -27.54 -9.38
N GLY A 45 -9.42 -27.82 -8.29
CA GLY A 45 -8.69 -26.80 -7.53
C GLY A 45 -7.52 -26.15 -8.26
N LEU A 46 -6.89 -26.85 -9.21
CA LEU A 46 -5.79 -26.31 -10.00
C LEU A 46 -6.21 -25.08 -10.84
N PRO A 47 -7.32 -25.12 -11.62
CA PRO A 47 -7.90 -23.94 -12.26
C PRO A 47 -8.19 -22.78 -11.30
N VAL A 48 -8.72 -23.06 -10.10
CA VAL A 48 -9.06 -22.03 -9.10
C VAL A 48 -7.79 -21.35 -8.58
N LEU A 49 -6.74 -22.13 -8.27
CA LEU A 49 -5.44 -21.59 -7.86
C LEU A 49 -4.79 -20.76 -8.97
N ALA A 50 -4.87 -21.21 -10.22
CA ALA A 50 -4.35 -20.47 -11.37
C ALA A 50 -5.07 -19.14 -11.56
N ALA A 51 -6.41 -19.13 -11.47
CA ALA A 51 -7.21 -17.90 -11.54
C ALA A 51 -6.86 -16.94 -10.39
N THR A 52 -6.66 -17.48 -9.18
CA THR A 52 -6.28 -16.69 -8.00
C THR A 52 -4.90 -16.07 -8.16
N ALA A 53 -3.93 -16.80 -8.71
CA ALA A 53 -2.59 -16.28 -8.99
C ALA A 53 -2.61 -15.15 -10.05
N VAL A 54 -3.44 -15.27 -11.08
CA VAL A 54 -3.66 -14.20 -12.07
C VAL A 54 -4.30 -12.98 -11.42
N LEU A 55 -5.25 -13.18 -10.52
CA LEU A 55 -5.90 -12.10 -9.78
C LEU A 55 -4.91 -11.37 -8.86
N ALA A 56 -4.13 -12.10 -8.07
CA ALA A 56 -3.08 -11.54 -7.21
C ALA A 56 -2.08 -10.70 -8.01
N ARG A 57 -1.70 -11.17 -9.20
CA ARG A 57 -0.84 -10.43 -10.12
C ARG A 57 -1.45 -9.11 -10.60
N LYS A 58 -2.75 -9.08 -10.92
CA LYS A 58 -3.42 -7.83 -11.32
C LYS A 58 -3.37 -6.79 -10.20
N PHE A 59 -3.53 -7.21 -8.94
CA PHE A 59 -3.39 -6.32 -7.80
C PHE A 59 -1.94 -5.87 -7.58
N ALA A 60 -0.97 -6.78 -7.71
CA ALA A 60 0.45 -6.44 -7.67
C ALA A 60 0.84 -5.45 -8.77
N ASP A 61 0.32 -5.60 -9.98
CA ASP A 61 0.57 -4.68 -11.09
C ASP A 61 -0.05 -3.29 -10.82
N ALA A 62 -1.27 -3.24 -10.28
CA ALA A 62 -1.89 -1.98 -9.86
C ALA A 62 -1.02 -1.25 -8.82
N GLU A 63 -0.52 -1.97 -7.82
CA GLU A 63 0.38 -1.42 -6.81
C GLU A 63 1.70 -0.93 -7.43
N ARG A 64 2.31 -1.70 -8.35
CA ARG A 64 3.51 -1.30 -9.11
C ARG A 64 3.30 -0.02 -9.91
N THR A 65 2.13 0.17 -10.53
CA THR A 65 1.85 1.41 -11.28
C THR A 65 1.74 2.65 -10.41
N ALA A 66 1.43 2.49 -9.12
CA ALA A 66 1.34 3.58 -8.17
C ALA A 66 2.72 3.97 -7.57
N LEU A 67 3.69 3.05 -7.55
CA LEU A 67 5.02 3.28 -6.95
C LEU A 67 5.78 4.51 -7.47
N PRO A 68 5.81 4.82 -8.79
CA PRO A 68 6.54 5.98 -9.29
C PRO A 68 6.03 7.29 -8.71
N GLY A 69 4.73 7.38 -8.41
CA GLY A 69 4.12 8.58 -7.83
C GLY A 69 4.63 8.90 -6.42
N VAL A 70 4.99 7.87 -5.65
CA VAL A 70 5.45 8.00 -4.24
C VAL A 70 6.98 8.06 -4.16
N THR A 71 7.65 7.20 -4.90
CA THR A 71 9.11 6.98 -4.77
C THR A 71 9.92 7.91 -5.67
N GLY A 72 9.30 8.47 -6.72
CA GLY A 72 9.98 9.30 -7.71
C GLY A 72 10.94 8.53 -8.62
N GLN A 73 10.99 7.20 -8.51
CA GLN A 73 11.81 6.33 -9.33
C GLN A 73 10.94 5.62 -10.37
N ALA A 74 11.40 5.64 -11.62
CA ALA A 74 10.80 4.82 -12.67
C ALA A 74 11.24 3.37 -12.46
N PHE A 75 10.30 2.47 -12.16
CA PHE A 75 10.58 1.03 -12.08
C PHE A 75 10.30 0.36 -13.42
N SER A 76 11.29 -0.38 -13.94
CA SER A 76 11.05 -1.32 -15.04
C SER A 76 10.13 -2.43 -14.55
N ARG A 77 9.07 -2.71 -15.32
CA ARG A 77 8.22 -3.89 -15.09
C ARG A 77 9.11 -5.14 -15.15
N PRO A 78 8.99 -6.08 -14.19
CA PRO A 78 9.65 -7.38 -14.33
C PRO A 78 9.28 -8.01 -15.67
N GLU A 79 10.28 -8.41 -16.47
CA GLU A 79 10.04 -9.15 -17.71
C GLU A 79 9.50 -10.53 -17.34
N TYR A 80 8.18 -10.64 -17.35
CA TYR A 80 7.53 -11.93 -17.16
C TYR A 80 7.77 -12.78 -18.42
N PRO A 81 8.28 -14.02 -18.27
CA PRO A 81 8.37 -14.95 -19.38
C PRO A 81 6.98 -15.10 -20.01
N ARG A 82 6.83 -14.66 -21.26
CA ARG A 82 5.61 -14.92 -22.03
C ARG A 82 5.51 -16.42 -22.22
N ALA A 83 4.33 -16.99 -21.95
CA ALA A 83 4.06 -18.39 -22.28
C ALA A 83 4.39 -18.62 -23.77
N PRO A 84 5.11 -19.70 -24.13
CA PRO A 84 5.47 -19.98 -25.52
C PRO A 84 4.25 -19.95 -26.43
N VAL A 85 4.40 -19.37 -27.63
CA VAL A 85 3.34 -19.33 -28.65
C VAL A 85 2.96 -20.79 -28.98
N GLY A 86 1.74 -21.20 -28.66
CA GLY A 86 1.27 -22.60 -28.80
C GLY A 86 1.11 -23.42 -27.51
N ALA A 87 1.37 -22.84 -26.32
CA ALA A 87 1.10 -23.53 -25.06
C ALA A 87 -0.40 -23.70 -24.79
N GLY A 88 -0.86 -24.95 -24.64
CA GLY A 88 -2.25 -25.28 -24.30
C GLY A 88 -2.73 -24.60 -23.00
N TRP A 89 -4.04 -24.40 -22.87
CA TRP A 89 -4.67 -23.64 -21.77
C TRP A 89 -4.18 -24.07 -20.38
N PHE A 90 -3.94 -25.37 -20.17
CA PHE A 90 -3.41 -25.96 -18.94
C PHE A 90 -1.95 -25.56 -18.66
N ARG A 91 -1.07 -25.62 -19.66
CA ARG A 91 0.34 -25.20 -19.52
C ARG A 91 0.43 -23.68 -19.28
N ARG A 92 -0.45 -22.90 -19.91
CA ARG A 92 -0.59 -21.45 -19.73
C ARG A 92 -1.13 -21.10 -18.33
N ALA A 93 -2.03 -21.91 -17.77
CA ALA A 93 -2.56 -21.77 -16.41
C ALA A 93 -1.56 -22.21 -15.32
N MET A 94 -0.66 -23.16 -15.61
CA MET A 94 0.39 -23.60 -14.69
C MET A 94 1.69 -22.77 -14.76
N THR A 95 1.93 -22.03 -15.85
CA THR A 95 3.11 -21.16 -16.01
C THR A 95 3.27 -20.12 -14.87
N PRO A 96 2.19 -19.50 -14.35
CA PRO A 96 2.26 -18.64 -13.17
C PRO A 96 2.67 -19.41 -11.92
N ILE A 97 2.07 -20.58 -11.65
CA ILE A 97 2.36 -21.41 -10.46
C ILE A 97 3.83 -21.86 -10.45
N ALA A 98 4.39 -22.15 -11.63
CA ALA A 98 5.79 -22.55 -11.79
C ALA A 98 6.81 -21.40 -11.63
N ASN A 99 6.37 -20.14 -11.54
CA ASN A 99 7.25 -18.98 -11.45
C ASN A 99 7.25 -18.41 -10.02
N GLY A 100 8.43 -18.30 -9.39
CA GLY A 100 8.58 -17.80 -8.03
C GLY A 100 7.92 -16.42 -7.78
N GLN A 101 7.76 -15.60 -8.82
CA GLN A 101 7.08 -14.31 -8.70
C GLN A 101 5.58 -14.43 -8.40
N ALA A 102 4.87 -15.47 -8.87
CA ALA A 102 3.45 -15.63 -8.55
C ALA A 102 3.21 -15.93 -7.08
N PHE A 103 4.14 -16.65 -6.43
CA PHE A 103 4.12 -16.84 -4.99
C PHE A 103 4.34 -15.50 -4.26
N LEU A 104 5.29 -14.69 -4.71
CA LEU A 104 5.50 -13.35 -4.14
C LEU A 104 4.30 -12.43 -4.32
N ASP A 105 3.60 -12.50 -5.46
CA ASP A 105 2.38 -11.72 -5.71
C ASP A 105 1.24 -12.15 -4.75
N LEU A 106 1.11 -13.45 -4.45
CA LEU A 106 0.16 -13.99 -3.45
C LEU A 106 0.51 -13.57 -2.02
N VAL A 107 1.79 -13.73 -1.64
CA VAL A 107 2.29 -13.31 -0.32
C VAL A 107 2.10 -11.81 -0.13
N HIS A 108 2.36 -11.01 -1.16
CA HIS A 108 2.11 -9.58 -1.13
C HIS A 108 0.64 -9.25 -0.87
N ALA A 109 -0.30 -9.91 -1.54
CA ALA A 109 -1.73 -9.68 -1.29
C ALA A 109 -2.16 -9.98 0.15
N ILE A 110 -1.52 -10.95 0.80
CA ILE A 110 -1.80 -11.32 2.19
C ILE A 110 -1.12 -10.35 3.17
N VAL A 111 0.18 -10.10 2.99
CA VAL A 111 1.00 -9.31 3.91
C VAL A 111 0.79 -7.81 3.74
N ALA A 112 0.31 -7.33 2.59
CA ALA A 112 0.05 -5.90 2.39
C ALA A 112 -1.07 -5.37 3.27
N LEU A 113 -2.02 -6.21 3.71
CA LEU A 113 -3.17 -5.78 4.51
C LEU A 113 -2.79 -5.07 5.82
N PRO A 114 -1.95 -5.63 6.72
CA PRO A 114 -1.57 -4.93 7.95
C PRO A 114 -0.88 -3.59 7.70
N PHE A 115 -0.01 -3.51 6.69
CA PHE A 115 0.67 -2.26 6.32
C PHE A 115 -0.32 -1.23 5.75
N ALA A 116 -1.29 -1.68 4.94
CA ALA A 116 -2.34 -0.82 4.41
C ALA A 116 -3.24 -0.28 5.52
N ILE A 117 -3.61 -1.11 6.51
CA ILE A 117 -4.38 -0.69 7.69
C ILE A 117 -3.62 0.38 8.47
N VAL A 118 -2.37 0.09 8.87
CA VAL A 118 -1.56 1.03 9.66
C VAL A 118 -1.40 2.36 8.93
N SER A 119 -1.06 2.32 7.65
CA SER A 119 -0.88 3.51 6.82
C SER A 119 -2.18 4.31 6.69
N PHE A 120 -3.31 3.61 6.45
CA PHE A 120 -4.64 4.22 6.35
C PHE A 120 -5.04 4.89 7.64
N VAL A 121 -4.93 4.20 8.78
CA VAL A 121 -5.30 4.71 10.10
C VAL A 121 -4.45 5.94 10.44
N LEU A 122 -3.13 5.87 10.27
CA LEU A 122 -2.23 7.02 10.49
C LEU A 122 -2.66 8.23 9.64
N THR A 123 -2.87 8.02 8.35
CA THR A 123 -3.26 9.10 7.42
C THR A 123 -4.63 9.68 7.77
N ALA A 124 -5.61 8.82 8.05
CA ALA A 124 -6.97 9.23 8.40
C ALA A 124 -7.03 9.99 9.72
N VAL A 125 -6.32 9.52 10.76
CA VAL A 125 -6.24 10.18 12.06
C VAL A 125 -5.56 11.54 11.94
N TRP A 126 -4.46 11.64 11.19
CA TRP A 126 -3.78 12.93 11.00
C TRP A 126 -4.64 13.95 10.25
N TRP A 127 -5.33 13.53 9.20
CA TRP A 127 -6.27 14.38 8.49
C TRP A 127 -7.45 14.79 9.38
N ALA A 128 -8.04 13.84 10.11
CA ALA A 128 -9.14 14.13 11.02
C ALA A 128 -8.72 15.09 12.15
N GLY A 129 -7.57 14.86 12.78
CA GLY A 129 -7.02 15.72 13.83
C GLY A 129 -6.67 17.12 13.32
N ALA A 130 -6.07 17.22 12.14
CA ALA A 130 -5.77 18.50 11.52
C ALA A 130 -7.06 19.29 11.18
N ILE A 131 -8.05 18.64 10.57
CA ILE A 131 -9.32 19.29 10.21
C ILE A 131 -10.08 19.69 11.47
N ALA A 132 -10.29 18.76 12.41
CA ALA A 132 -11.02 19.03 13.64
C ALA A 132 -10.36 20.13 14.47
N GLY A 133 -9.04 20.05 14.69
CA GLY A 133 -8.35 21.04 15.50
C GLY A 133 -8.21 22.41 14.81
N LEU A 134 -7.97 22.48 13.50
CA LEU A 134 -7.90 23.77 12.78
C LEU A 134 -9.27 24.45 12.67
N THR A 135 -10.36 23.67 12.64
CA THR A 135 -11.74 24.21 12.66
C THR A 135 -12.27 24.43 14.08
N PHE A 136 -11.51 24.04 15.11
CA PHE A 136 -11.89 24.18 16.50
C PHE A 136 -12.19 25.62 16.95
N PRO A 137 -11.50 26.67 16.48
CA PRO A 137 -11.88 28.05 16.82
C PRO A 137 -13.30 28.45 16.39
N ILE A 138 -13.87 27.74 15.40
CA ILE A 138 -15.20 28.05 14.86
C ILE A 138 -16.29 27.46 15.76
N TYR A 139 -16.13 26.22 16.22
CA TYR A 139 -17.17 25.50 16.98
C TYR A 139 -16.83 25.26 18.45
N GLY A 140 -15.56 25.39 18.84
CA GLY A 140 -15.04 25.05 20.16
C GLY A 140 -15.66 25.88 21.28
N TRP A 141 -16.04 27.12 21.00
CA TRP A 141 -16.78 27.98 21.94
C TRP A 141 -18.18 27.48 22.24
N ALA A 142 -18.84 26.85 21.27
CA ALA A 142 -20.14 26.22 21.49
C ALA A 142 -19.98 24.96 22.35
N LEU A 143 -18.89 24.20 22.14
CA LEU A 143 -18.56 23.02 22.92
C LEU A 143 -18.21 23.35 24.38
N ALA A 144 -17.43 24.41 24.61
CA ALA A 144 -17.04 24.85 25.96
C ALA A 144 -18.25 25.18 26.85
N LYS A 145 -19.38 25.58 26.25
CA LYS A 145 -20.61 25.94 26.96
C LYS A 145 -21.51 24.74 27.27
N ILE A 146 -21.14 23.53 26.88
CA ILE A 146 -21.94 22.33 27.13
C ILE A 146 -21.85 21.99 28.64
N PRO A 147 -22.98 21.91 29.36
CA PRO A 147 -22.97 21.56 30.78
C PRO A 147 -22.32 20.18 31.01
N GLY A 148 -21.32 20.11 31.89
CA GLY A 148 -20.60 18.88 32.20
C GLY A 148 -19.35 18.62 31.35
N LEU A 149 -18.98 19.55 30.45
CA LEU A 149 -17.72 19.52 29.71
C LEU A 149 -16.78 20.63 30.24
N ASP A 150 -16.38 20.52 31.51
CA ASP A 150 -15.58 21.54 32.19
C ASP A 150 -14.12 21.48 31.72
N GLY A 151 -13.78 22.30 30.71
CA GLY A 151 -12.40 22.52 30.25
C GLY A 151 -11.67 21.32 29.62
N GLY A 152 -12.25 20.11 29.61
CA GLY A 152 -11.76 18.92 28.92
C GLY A 152 -10.32 18.50 29.27
N LEU A 153 -9.58 17.97 28.27
CA LEU A 153 -8.16 17.60 28.41
C LEU A 153 -7.28 18.72 29.00
N PRO A 154 -7.41 20.00 28.60
CA PRO A 154 -6.67 21.12 29.20
C PRO A 154 -6.85 21.23 30.72
N ALA A 155 -8.08 21.12 31.21
CA ALA A 155 -8.37 21.16 32.64
C ALA A 155 -7.75 19.95 33.37
N LEU A 156 -7.82 18.76 32.76
CA LEU A 156 -7.19 17.54 33.30
C LEU A 156 -5.65 17.63 33.37
N LEU A 157 -5.04 18.40 32.47
CA LEU A 157 -3.61 18.68 32.46
C LEU A 157 -3.21 19.83 33.40
N GLY A 158 -4.17 20.42 34.13
CA GLY A 158 -3.93 21.54 35.04
C GLY A 158 -3.68 22.89 34.35
N LEU A 159 -4.03 23.02 33.07
CA LEU A 159 -3.84 24.25 32.29
C LEU A 159 -4.94 25.30 32.54
N GLY A 160 -5.97 24.93 33.29
CA GLY A 160 -7.16 25.73 33.56
C GLY A 160 -8.40 25.23 32.84
N ASP A 161 -9.55 25.68 33.34
CA ASP A 161 -10.90 25.34 32.88
C ASP A 161 -11.52 26.41 31.96
N GLY A 162 -10.81 27.50 31.69
CA GLY A 162 -11.31 28.59 30.86
C GLY A 162 -11.55 28.20 29.40
N ASP A 163 -12.69 28.63 28.84
CA ASP A 163 -13.10 28.41 27.45
C ASP A 163 -12.00 28.76 26.43
N GLY A 164 -11.30 29.88 26.66
CA GLY A 164 -10.21 30.32 25.79
C GLY A 164 -9.02 29.37 25.80
N VAL A 165 -8.68 28.80 26.96
CA VAL A 165 -7.62 27.78 27.09
C VAL A 165 -8.06 26.50 26.39
N PHE A 166 -9.32 26.10 26.56
CA PHE A 166 -9.89 24.94 25.88
C PHE A 166 -9.81 25.06 24.36
N VAL A 167 -10.23 26.20 23.80
CA VAL A 167 -10.17 26.46 22.36
C VAL A 167 -8.72 26.55 21.88
N ALA A 168 -7.86 27.30 22.57
CA ALA A 168 -6.46 27.47 22.17
C ALA A 168 -5.69 26.14 22.17
N PHE A 169 -5.87 25.31 23.20
CA PHE A 169 -5.19 24.02 23.31
C PHE A 169 -5.58 23.06 22.18
N ASN A 170 -6.88 22.88 21.93
CA ASN A 170 -7.37 22.00 20.86
C ASN A 170 -6.97 22.51 19.47
N THR A 171 -6.93 23.84 19.29
CA THR A 171 -6.45 24.46 18.05
C THR A 171 -4.96 24.22 17.86
N ALA A 172 -4.16 24.36 18.93
CA ALA A 172 -2.72 24.07 18.90
C ALA A 172 -2.45 22.58 18.60
N ALA A 173 -3.24 21.67 19.17
CA ALA A 173 -3.19 20.26 18.83
C ALA A 173 -3.50 20.02 17.34
N GLY A 174 -4.53 20.66 16.80
CA GLY A 174 -4.83 20.64 15.36
C GLY A 174 -3.70 21.14 14.48
N LEU A 175 -3.06 22.24 14.90
CA LEU A 175 -1.91 22.80 14.21
C LEU A 175 -0.72 21.84 14.24
N MET A 176 -0.47 21.19 15.38
CA MET A 176 0.56 20.14 15.49
C MET A 176 0.28 18.99 14.52
N PHE A 177 -0.97 18.50 14.44
CA PHE A 177 -1.37 17.50 13.45
C PHE A 177 -1.13 18.00 12.02
N ALA A 178 -1.56 19.22 11.69
CA ALA A 178 -1.40 19.79 10.35
C ALA A 178 0.07 19.95 9.95
N LEU A 179 0.95 20.38 10.88
CA LEU A 179 2.37 20.55 10.64
C LEU A 179 3.11 19.22 10.48
N THR A 180 2.70 18.18 11.21
CA THR A 180 3.31 16.84 11.15
C THR A 180 2.71 15.96 10.05
N LEU A 181 1.55 16.31 9.50
CA LEU A 181 0.82 15.56 8.48
C LEU A 181 1.67 15.21 7.25
N PRO A 182 2.43 16.14 6.63
CA PRO A 182 3.24 15.79 5.45
C PRO A 182 4.28 14.72 5.74
N ALA A 183 4.90 14.76 6.94
CA ALA A 183 5.89 13.77 7.35
C ALA A 183 5.25 12.41 7.63
N VAL A 184 4.12 12.37 8.34
CA VAL A 184 3.44 11.12 8.68
C VAL A 184 2.85 10.43 7.46
N VAL A 185 2.18 11.18 6.59
CA VAL A 185 1.67 10.65 5.31
C VAL A 185 2.80 10.13 4.44
N ARG A 186 3.95 10.81 4.45
CA ARG A 186 5.14 10.35 3.73
C ARG A 186 5.66 9.04 4.29
N ILE A 187 5.82 8.93 5.61
CA ILE A 187 6.28 7.70 6.28
C ILE A 187 5.32 6.55 5.93
N ALA A 188 4.01 6.74 6.09
CA ALA A 188 2.99 5.77 5.74
C ALA A 188 3.08 5.31 4.28
N ALA A 189 3.17 6.25 3.34
CA ALA A 189 3.32 5.94 1.92
C ALA A 189 4.61 5.17 1.62
N THR A 190 5.73 5.54 2.25
CA THR A 190 7.02 4.85 2.07
C THR A 190 7.05 3.45 2.67
N LEU A 191 6.36 3.20 3.78
CA LEU A 191 6.23 1.86 4.38
C LEU A 191 5.46 0.90 3.45
N LYS A 192 4.38 1.38 2.82
CA LYS A 192 3.64 0.59 1.84
C LYS A 192 4.45 0.35 0.57
N ALA A 193 5.14 1.39 0.10
CA ALA A 193 5.98 1.33 -1.10
C ALA A 193 7.20 0.40 -0.91
N SER A 194 7.83 0.38 0.27
CA SER A 194 8.99 -0.47 0.55
C SER A 194 8.62 -1.96 0.57
N LEU A 195 7.45 -2.31 1.13
CA LEU A 195 6.91 -3.66 1.08
C LEU A 195 6.65 -4.10 -0.37
N ALA A 196 6.01 -3.24 -1.15
CA ALA A 196 5.75 -3.49 -2.56
C ALA A 196 7.06 -3.64 -3.34
N GLN A 197 8.09 -2.82 -3.09
CA GLN A 197 9.39 -2.98 -3.73
C GLN A 197 10.07 -4.30 -3.36
N ALA A 198 10.11 -4.64 -2.07
CA ALA A 198 10.76 -5.85 -1.57
C ALA A 198 10.17 -7.13 -2.19
N LEU A 199 8.85 -7.18 -2.37
CA LEU A 199 8.13 -8.35 -2.85
C LEU A 199 7.90 -8.36 -4.37
N LEU A 200 7.67 -7.19 -4.97
CA LEU A 200 7.19 -7.08 -6.35
C LEU A 200 8.27 -6.64 -7.34
N THR A 201 9.38 -6.07 -6.87
CA THR A 201 10.49 -5.60 -7.72
C THR A 201 11.82 -6.30 -7.44
N ARG A 202 11.79 -7.43 -6.71
CA ARG A 202 12.99 -8.23 -6.45
C ARG A 202 13.70 -8.51 -7.79
N PRO A 203 14.99 -8.13 -7.95
CA PRO A 203 15.68 -8.31 -9.20
C PRO A 203 15.73 -9.80 -9.54
N ALA A 204 15.16 -10.17 -10.69
CA ALA A 204 15.43 -11.49 -11.25
C ALA A 204 16.97 -11.61 -11.36
N PRO A 205 17.58 -12.72 -10.93
CA PRO A 205 19.01 -12.92 -11.16
C PRO A 205 19.27 -12.68 -12.65
N LEU A 206 20.17 -11.73 -12.92
CA LEU A 206 20.58 -11.35 -14.27
C LEU A 206 20.71 -12.64 -15.07
N ARG A 207 19.89 -12.82 -16.12
CA ARG A 207 20.19 -13.83 -17.13
C ARG A 207 21.61 -13.52 -17.56
N GLN A 208 22.55 -14.38 -17.19
CA GLN A 208 23.89 -14.32 -17.76
C GLN A 208 23.68 -14.23 -19.27
N PRO A 209 24.23 -13.21 -19.95
CA PRO A 209 24.17 -13.17 -21.40
C PRO A 209 24.66 -14.54 -21.86
N VAL A 210 23.81 -15.25 -22.60
CA VAL A 210 24.15 -16.56 -23.15
C VAL A 210 25.36 -16.29 -24.02
N ARG A 211 26.57 -16.58 -23.50
CA ARG A 211 27.78 -16.53 -24.30
C ARG A 211 27.55 -17.55 -25.40
N HIS A 212 27.38 -17.02 -26.60
CA HIS A 212 27.25 -17.88 -27.74
C HIS A 212 28.62 -18.51 -28.04
N PRO A 213 28.71 -19.83 -28.29
CA PRO A 213 29.98 -20.52 -28.52
C PRO A 213 30.84 -19.94 -29.65
N TYR A 214 30.24 -19.17 -30.57
CA TYR A 214 30.94 -18.53 -31.68
C TYR A 214 31.84 -17.35 -31.28
N GLU A 215 31.66 -16.74 -30.11
CA GLU A 215 32.55 -15.67 -29.64
C GLU A 215 33.88 -16.21 -29.08
N GLU A 216 33.92 -17.45 -28.59
CA GLU A 216 35.16 -18.07 -28.11
C GLU A 216 36.08 -18.50 -29.26
N SER A 217 35.52 -18.86 -30.43
CA SER A 217 36.32 -19.18 -31.62
C SER A 217 36.99 -17.98 -32.28
N VAL A 218 36.46 -16.77 -32.07
CA VAL A 218 37.02 -15.53 -32.66
C VAL A 218 38.11 -14.92 -31.79
N LEU A 219 38.12 -15.21 -30.48
CA LEU A 219 39.16 -14.77 -29.55
C LEU A 219 40.33 -15.77 -29.43
N ALA A 220 40.17 -16.99 -29.95
CA ALA A 220 41.18 -18.04 -29.96
C ALA A 220 41.96 -18.14 -31.29
N ALA A 221 41.72 -17.24 -32.24
CA ALA A 221 42.41 -17.11 -33.53
C ALA A 221 43.21 -15.80 -33.56
#